data_AF-A0A0K8TUA0-F1
#
_entry.id   AF-A0A0K8TUA0-F1
#
_cell.length_a   1.000
_cell.length_b   1.000
_cell.length_c   1.000
_cell.angle_alpha   90.00
_cell.angle_beta   90.00
_cell.angle_gamma   90.00
#
_symmetry.space_group_name_H-M   'P 1'
#
loop_
_entity.id
_entity.type
_entity.pdbx_description
1 polymer ?
#
loop_
_entity_poly.entity_id
_entity_poly.type
_entity_poly.pdbx_seq_one_letter_code
_entity_poly.pdbx_strand_id
1 'polypeptide(L)'
;MYRILVLAVVLTVVLADSDDDKKKCHRLGHPGTMRCCKTEIPLPKTDMSDLKECMEIPHQPHSCEHDICIGKKRGYGKDDGTLDKAAFEKMFAEEFASSPTLVEAVKENCIGGDLTAYGPPDECELMKIKHCVHTQAINDCKEWNDEGPCAGIKDLVKECAKLMP
;
A
#
# COMPACT_ATOMS: atom_id res chain seq x y z
N MET A 1 -24.18 19.15 39.88
CA MET A 1 -22.89 18.59 39.45
C MET A 1 -23.10 17.24 38.73
N TYR A 2 -23.79 17.23 37.58
CA TYR A 2 -24.09 15.99 36.83
C TYR A 2 -24.05 16.16 35.30
N ARG A 3 -23.60 17.33 34.81
CA ARG A 3 -23.54 17.63 33.37
C ARG A 3 -22.16 17.39 32.73
N ILE A 4 -21.11 17.21 33.54
CA ILE A 4 -19.73 17.03 33.04
C ILE A 4 -19.42 15.56 32.75
N LEU A 5 -20.11 14.61 33.39
CA LEU A 5 -19.86 13.18 33.22
C LEU A 5 -20.38 12.59 31.90
N VAL A 6 -21.40 13.20 31.27
CA VAL A 6 -21.96 12.69 30.01
C VAL A 6 -21.07 13.02 28.82
N LEU A 7 -20.32 14.13 28.87
CA LEU A 7 -19.39 14.54 27.80
C LEU A 7 -18.13 13.65 27.73
N ALA A 8 -17.70 13.06 28.84
CA ALA A 8 -16.52 12.18 28.86
C ALA A 8 -16.77 10.82 28.18
N VAL A 9 -17.98 10.29 28.28
CA VAL A 9 -18.32 8.97 27.69
C VAL A 9 -18.49 9.04 26.18
N VAL A 10 -18.90 10.19 25.64
CA VAL A 10 -19.06 10.37 24.17
C VAL A 10 -17.70 10.51 23.46
N LEU A 11 -16.66 11.01 24.15
CA LEU A 11 -15.31 11.17 23.58
C LEU A 11 -14.51 9.86 23.51
N THR A 12 -14.83 8.86 24.32
CA THR A 12 -14.08 7.58 24.32
C THR A 12 -14.49 6.61 23.22
N VAL A 13 -15.68 6.77 22.63
CA VAL A 13 -16.16 5.86 21.58
C VAL A 13 -15.51 6.16 20.22
N VAL A 14 -15.07 7.40 19.99
CA VAL A 14 -14.54 7.84 18.68
C VAL A 14 -13.10 7.39 18.42
N LEU A 15 -12.34 7.00 19.44
CA LEU A 15 -10.93 6.62 19.30
C LEU A 15 -10.68 5.11 19.15
N ALA A 16 -11.68 4.26 19.39
CA ALA A 16 -11.52 2.80 19.32
C ALA A 16 -11.78 2.22 17.91
N ASP A 17 -12.61 2.87 17.10
CA ASP A 17 -13.02 2.32 15.80
C ASP A 17 -11.90 2.37 14.73
N SER A 18 -10.99 3.35 14.80
CA SER A 18 -10.02 3.57 13.73
C SER A 18 -8.98 2.45 13.57
N ASP A 19 -8.61 1.77 14.66
CA ASP A 19 -7.59 0.71 14.61
C ASP A 19 -8.16 -0.61 14.08
N ASP A 20 -9.41 -0.96 14.44
CA ASP A 20 -10.06 -2.15 13.91
C ASP A 20 -10.46 -1.98 12.43
N ASP A 21 -10.77 -0.75 12.00
CA ASP A 21 -11.04 -0.47 10.59
C ASP A 21 -9.77 -0.52 9.73
N LYS A 22 -8.63 -0.03 10.22
CA LYS A 22 -7.33 -0.21 9.54
C LYS A 22 -6.94 -1.68 9.40
N LYS A 23 -7.23 -2.51 10.41
CA LYS A 23 -6.95 -3.95 10.33
C LYS A 23 -7.69 -4.64 9.20
N LYS A 24 -8.94 -4.26 8.93
CA LYS A 24 -9.72 -4.81 7.81
C LYS A 24 -9.05 -4.52 6.47
N CYS A 25 -8.37 -3.38 6.35
CA CYS A 25 -7.66 -2.98 5.14
C CYS A 25 -6.43 -3.82 4.83
N HIS A 26 -5.84 -4.52 5.80
CA HIS A 26 -4.77 -5.49 5.52
C HIS A 26 -5.22 -6.63 4.60
N ARG A 27 -6.53 -6.91 4.51
CA ARG A 27 -7.06 -7.89 3.55
C ARG A 27 -6.82 -7.46 2.10
N LEU A 28 -6.69 -6.16 1.84
CA LEU A 28 -6.34 -5.66 0.50
C LEU A 28 -4.91 -6.02 0.10
N GLY A 29 -4.02 -6.23 1.06
CA GLY A 29 -2.64 -6.69 0.82
C GLY A 29 -2.51 -8.13 0.34
N HIS A 30 -3.58 -8.94 0.42
CA HIS A 30 -3.55 -10.32 -0.04
C HIS A 30 -3.46 -10.38 -1.58
N PRO A 31 -2.55 -11.17 -2.17
CA PRO A 31 -2.36 -11.23 -3.63
C PRO A 31 -3.62 -11.59 -4.43
N GLY A 32 -4.57 -12.30 -3.80
CA GLY A 32 -5.87 -12.62 -4.39
C GLY A 32 -6.76 -11.40 -4.66
N THR A 33 -6.61 -10.32 -3.89
CA THR A 33 -7.43 -9.10 -4.01
C THR A 33 -7.22 -8.41 -5.35
N MET A 34 -5.98 -8.36 -5.83
CA MET A 34 -5.66 -7.77 -7.14
C MET A 34 -6.34 -8.48 -8.31
N ARG A 35 -6.61 -9.79 -8.17
CA ARG A 35 -7.31 -10.57 -9.21
C ARG A 35 -8.80 -10.22 -9.32
N CYS A 36 -9.33 -9.48 -8.36
CA CYS A 36 -10.70 -8.98 -8.39
C CYS A 36 -10.83 -7.70 -9.21
N CYS A 37 -9.71 -7.02 -9.51
CA CYS A 37 -9.69 -5.97 -10.50
C CYS A 37 -9.61 -6.58 -11.91
N LYS A 38 -10.57 -6.24 -12.77
CA LYS A 38 -10.57 -6.65 -14.18
C LYS A 38 -9.75 -5.72 -15.07
N THR A 39 -9.48 -4.50 -14.60
CA THR A 39 -8.59 -3.57 -15.30
C THR A 39 -7.18 -4.15 -15.28
N GLU A 40 -6.52 -4.21 -16.44
CA GLU A 40 -5.12 -4.58 -16.51
C GLU A 40 -4.30 -3.53 -15.77
N ILE A 41 -3.78 -3.91 -14.60
CA ILE A 41 -2.82 -3.11 -13.86
C ILE A 41 -1.48 -3.29 -14.57
N PRO A 42 -0.80 -2.22 -15.02
CA PRO A 42 0.47 -2.35 -15.70
C PRO A 42 1.43 -3.11 -14.80
N LEU A 43 2.08 -4.13 -15.35
CA LEU A 43 3.17 -4.77 -14.64
C LEU A 43 4.42 -3.91 -14.79
N PRO A 44 5.25 -3.81 -13.73
CA PRO A 44 6.55 -3.15 -13.84
C PRO A 44 7.34 -3.81 -14.97
N LYS A 45 8.02 -3.01 -15.79
CA LYS A 45 8.85 -3.48 -16.92
C LYS A 45 10.15 -4.17 -16.48
N THR A 46 10.32 -4.39 -15.17
CA THR A 46 11.54 -4.94 -14.59
C THR A 46 11.78 -6.36 -15.12
N ASP A 47 13.01 -6.62 -15.57
CA ASP A 47 13.42 -7.98 -15.92
C ASP A 47 13.50 -8.82 -14.63
N MET A 48 12.65 -9.84 -14.54
CA MET A 48 12.58 -10.72 -13.38
C MET A 48 13.87 -11.52 -13.16
N SER A 49 14.72 -11.66 -14.19
CA SER A 49 16.02 -12.31 -14.07
C SER A 49 16.99 -11.50 -13.20
N ASP A 50 16.91 -10.17 -13.23
CA ASP A 50 17.72 -9.27 -12.41
C ASP A 50 17.34 -9.31 -10.92
N LEU A 51 16.12 -9.78 -10.62
CA LEU A 51 15.58 -9.93 -9.27
C LEU A 51 15.63 -11.37 -8.75
N LYS A 52 16.20 -12.31 -9.50
CA LYS A 52 16.18 -13.73 -9.14
C LYS A 52 16.74 -13.99 -7.74
N GLU A 53 17.87 -13.36 -7.39
CA GLU A 53 18.48 -13.49 -6.06
C GLU A 53 17.57 -12.97 -4.94
N CYS A 54 16.75 -11.95 -5.23
CA CYS A 54 15.80 -11.43 -4.25
C CYS A 54 14.65 -12.41 -4.01
N MET A 55 14.20 -13.11 -5.06
CA MET A 55 13.13 -14.11 -4.97
C MET A 55 13.54 -15.37 -4.19
N GLU A 56 14.83 -15.62 -4.03
CA GLU A 56 15.37 -16.72 -3.23
C GLU A 56 15.41 -16.38 -1.73
N ILE A 57 15.19 -15.12 -1.34
CA ILE A 57 15.10 -14.71 0.05
C ILE A 57 13.82 -15.28 0.68
N PRO A 58 13.93 -16.07 1.77
CA PRO A 58 12.76 -16.61 2.46
C PRO A 58 11.80 -15.50 2.89
N HIS A 59 10.53 -15.62 2.52
CA HIS A 59 9.50 -14.70 2.97
C HIS A 59 9.25 -14.90 4.47
N GLN A 60 9.88 -14.07 5.29
CA GLN A 60 9.60 -13.97 6.71
C GLN A 60 8.61 -12.83 6.97
N PRO A 61 7.53 -13.05 7.73
CA PRO A 61 6.63 -11.97 8.13
C PRO A 61 7.41 -10.82 8.77
N HIS A 62 7.10 -9.59 8.38
CA HIS A 62 7.74 -8.36 8.86
C HIS A 62 9.24 -8.20 8.51
N SER A 63 9.81 -9.11 7.71
CA SER A 63 11.18 -8.93 7.20
C SER A 63 11.19 -7.97 6.01
N CYS A 64 12.12 -7.01 6.07
CA CYS A 64 12.37 -6.05 5.01
C CYS A 64 13.42 -6.51 4.00
N GLU A 65 14.09 -7.65 4.23
CA GLU A 65 15.24 -8.10 3.43
C GLU A 65 14.89 -8.24 1.94
N HIS A 66 13.70 -8.78 1.66
CA HIS A 66 13.20 -8.95 0.31
C HIS A 66 13.00 -7.59 -0.39
N ASP A 67 12.32 -6.64 0.26
CA ASP A 67 12.04 -5.32 -0.31
C ASP A 67 13.29 -4.45 -0.39
N ILE A 68 14.24 -4.60 0.54
CA ILE A 68 15.60 -4.02 0.48
C ILE A 68 16.34 -4.52 -0.76
N CYS A 69 16.35 -5.84 -0.99
CA CYS A 69 17.02 -6.41 -2.16
C CYS A 69 16.47 -5.83 -3.47
N ILE A 70 15.13 -5.83 -3.62
CA ILE A 70 14.47 -5.28 -4.80
C ILE A 70 14.78 -3.79 -4.95
N GLY A 71 14.63 -3.02 -3.87
CA GLY A 71 14.87 -1.58 -3.90
C GLY A 71 16.30 -1.22 -4.31
N LYS A 72 17.29 -1.97 -3.80
CA LYS A 72 18.70 -1.77 -4.15
C LYS A 72 18.99 -2.10 -5.61
N LYS A 73 18.51 -3.25 -6.10
CA LYS A 73 18.69 -3.67 -7.50
C LYS A 73 18.08 -2.66 -8.48
N ARG A 74 16.98 -2.02 -8.07
CA ARG A 74 16.27 -1.03 -8.85
C ARG A 74 16.72 0.42 -8.60
N GLY A 75 17.74 0.61 -7.75
CA GLY A 75 18.40 1.90 -7.53
C GLY A 75 17.62 2.90 -6.68
N TYR A 76 16.59 2.48 -5.94
CA TYR A 76 15.80 3.37 -5.08
C TYR A 76 15.83 2.98 -3.59
N GLY A 77 16.32 1.80 -3.24
CA GLY A 77 16.39 1.33 -1.86
C GLY A 77 17.79 1.43 -1.26
N LYS A 78 17.87 1.68 0.04
CA LYS A 78 19.11 1.69 0.82
C LYS A 78 19.21 0.47 1.74
N ASP A 79 20.42 0.22 2.25
CA ASP A 79 20.73 -0.94 3.10
C ASP A 79 19.95 -0.96 4.43
N ASP A 80 19.52 0.21 4.91
CA ASP A 80 18.76 0.37 6.15
C ASP A 80 17.24 0.25 5.95
N GLY A 81 16.77 -0.09 4.75
CA GLY A 81 15.34 -0.17 4.44
C GLY A 81 14.67 1.19 4.19
N THR A 82 15.46 2.27 4.07
CA THR A 82 14.95 3.58 3.67
C THR A 82 14.86 3.74 2.15
N LEU A 83 14.02 4.68 1.73
CA LEU A 83 13.70 4.97 0.34
C LEU A 83 14.44 6.22 -0.16
N ASP A 84 15.07 6.15 -1.32
CA ASP A 84 15.38 7.33 -2.12
C ASP A 84 14.14 7.74 -2.92
N LYS A 85 13.39 8.69 -2.37
CA LYS A 85 12.13 9.18 -2.96
C LYS A 85 12.29 9.73 -4.37
N ALA A 86 13.40 10.40 -4.66
CA ALA A 86 13.62 11.00 -5.99
C ALA A 86 13.96 9.92 -7.03
N ALA A 87 14.79 8.96 -6.67
CA ALA A 87 15.08 7.80 -7.52
C ALA A 87 13.82 6.96 -7.75
N PHE A 88 13.01 6.75 -6.71
CA PHE A 88 11.75 6.03 -6.79
C PHE A 88 10.73 6.74 -7.69
N GLU A 89 10.53 8.05 -7.53
CA GLU A 89 9.60 8.84 -8.36
C GLU A 89 9.97 8.70 -9.85
N LYS A 90 11.25 8.89 -10.17
CA LYS A 90 11.74 8.78 -11.54
C LYS A 90 11.50 7.39 -12.11
N MET A 91 11.92 6.34 -11.39
CA MET A 91 11.76 4.95 -11.81
C MET A 91 10.27 4.62 -12.01
N PHE A 92 9.42 5.00 -11.06
CA PHE A 92 7.99 4.70 -11.10
C PHE A 92 7.29 5.38 -12.28
N ALA A 93 7.60 6.66 -12.54
CA ALA A 93 7.05 7.38 -13.69
C ALA A 93 7.46 6.76 -15.03
N GLU A 94 8.70 6.26 -15.15
CA GLU A 94 9.19 5.61 -16.38
C GLU A 94 8.52 4.24 -16.63
N GLU A 95 8.35 3.45 -15.57
CA GLU A 95 7.74 2.12 -15.69
C GLU A 95 6.23 2.19 -15.94
N PHE A 96 5.53 3.08 -15.23
CA PHE A 96 4.07 3.21 -15.28
C PHE A 96 3.64 4.38 -16.17
N ALA A 97 4.46 4.79 -17.14
CA ALA A 97 4.15 5.87 -18.08
C ALA A 97 2.83 5.67 -18.87
N SER A 98 2.36 4.42 -19.01
CA SER A 98 1.07 4.09 -19.62
C SER A 98 -0.14 4.35 -18.72
N SER A 99 0.08 4.61 -17.43
CA SER A 99 -0.96 4.84 -16.42
C SER A 99 -0.70 6.16 -15.66
N PRO A 100 -0.90 7.31 -16.31
CA PRO A 100 -0.61 8.62 -15.72
C PRO A 100 -1.41 8.88 -14.44
N THR A 101 -2.65 8.38 -14.34
CA THR A 101 -3.48 8.52 -13.13
C THR A 101 -2.85 7.84 -11.92
N LEU A 102 -2.31 6.64 -12.11
CA LEU A 102 -1.58 5.91 -11.07
C LEU A 102 -0.28 6.62 -10.68
N VAL A 103 0.47 7.14 -11.66
CA VAL A 103 1.71 7.90 -11.41
C VAL A 103 1.43 9.14 -10.57
N GLU A 104 0.41 9.90 -10.91
CA GLU A 104 -0.01 11.10 -10.15
C GLU A 104 -0.43 10.73 -8.73
N ALA A 105 -1.28 9.70 -8.56
CA ALA A 105 -1.74 9.25 -7.25
C ALA A 105 -0.58 8.77 -6.37
N VAL A 106 0.36 7.99 -6.91
CA VAL A 106 1.54 7.54 -6.14
C VAL A 106 2.45 8.71 -5.78
N LYS A 107 2.64 9.67 -6.68
CA LYS A 107 3.44 10.86 -6.39
C LYS A 107 2.84 11.68 -5.25
N GLU A 108 1.53 11.94 -5.29
CA GLU A 108 0.83 12.73 -4.29
C GLU A 108 0.73 12.00 -2.95
N ASN A 109 0.18 10.77 -2.97
CA ASN A 109 -0.23 10.07 -1.76
C ASN A 109 0.87 9.19 -1.14
N CYS A 110 1.82 8.71 -1.93
CA CYS A 110 2.89 7.84 -1.44
C CYS A 110 4.23 8.55 -1.26
N ILE A 111 4.68 9.28 -2.29
CA ILE A 111 6.00 9.92 -2.27
C ILE A 111 5.96 11.22 -1.46
N GLY A 112 4.97 12.08 -1.75
CA GLY A 112 4.71 13.32 -1.02
C GLY A 112 3.90 13.14 0.26
N GLY A 113 3.22 11.99 0.42
CA GLY A 113 2.33 11.71 1.54
C GLY A 113 2.97 11.06 2.76
N ASP A 114 2.11 10.73 3.72
CA ASP A 114 2.48 10.10 4.99
C ASP A 114 2.40 8.57 4.91
N LEU A 115 3.58 7.92 4.95
CA LEU A 115 3.69 6.47 4.89
C LEU A 115 3.30 5.76 6.20
N THR A 116 3.09 6.48 7.31
CA THR A 116 2.72 5.85 8.60
C THR A 116 1.33 5.20 8.57
N ALA A 117 0.46 5.58 7.63
CA ALA A 117 -0.84 4.96 7.45
C ALA A 117 -0.76 3.55 6.82
N TYR A 118 0.38 3.21 6.20
CA TYR A 118 0.53 2.03 5.34
C TYR A 118 1.29 0.87 6.00
N GLY A 119 1.64 0.99 7.27
CA GLY A 119 2.38 -0.04 8.00
C GLY A 119 2.68 0.37 9.44
N PRO A 120 3.02 -0.60 10.32
CA PRO A 120 3.36 -0.30 11.70
C PRO A 120 4.66 0.53 11.80
N PRO A 121 4.89 1.23 12.93
CA PRO A 121 6.02 2.17 13.05
C PRO A 121 7.40 1.55 12.78
N ASP A 122 7.59 0.30 13.17
CA ASP A 122 8.82 -0.50 13.04
C ASP A 122 9.03 -1.13 11.66
N GLU A 123 8.01 -1.11 10.79
CA GLU A 123 8.14 -1.58 9.40
C GLU A 123 8.97 -0.59 8.57
N CYS A 124 9.87 -1.11 7.73
CA CYS A 124 10.74 -0.28 6.91
C CYS A 124 9.96 0.54 5.87
N GLU A 125 10.58 1.64 5.45
CA GLU A 125 9.99 2.56 4.48
C GLU A 125 9.69 1.87 3.14
N LEU A 126 10.54 0.92 2.71
CA LEU A 126 10.35 0.14 1.48
C LEU A 126 9.10 -0.74 1.48
N MET A 127 8.70 -1.27 2.63
CA MET A 127 7.44 -2.02 2.76
C MET A 127 6.23 -1.07 2.77
N LYS A 128 6.32 0.04 3.50
CA LYS A 128 5.24 1.04 3.57
C LYS A 128 4.96 1.66 2.19
N ILE A 129 6.00 2.01 1.43
CA ILE A 129 5.82 2.54 0.07
C ILE A 129 5.18 1.51 -0.87
N LYS A 130 5.57 0.23 -0.75
CA LYS A 130 4.96 -0.87 -1.52
C LYS A 130 3.49 -1.04 -1.19
N HIS A 131 3.11 -1.00 0.09
CA HIS A 131 1.71 -1.03 0.52
C HIS A 131 0.93 0.19 0.01
N CYS A 132 1.55 1.37 0.02
CA CYS A 132 0.93 2.57 -0.55
C CYS A 132 0.67 2.42 -2.04
N VAL A 133 1.68 2.05 -2.83
CA VAL A 133 1.53 1.84 -4.28
C VAL A 133 0.47 0.79 -4.58
N HIS A 134 0.46 -0.32 -3.84
CA HIS A 134 -0.54 -1.35 -4.00
C HIS A 134 -1.97 -0.81 -3.75
N THR A 135 -2.13 0.00 -2.70
CA THR A 135 -3.41 0.66 -2.39
C THR A 135 -3.84 1.60 -3.50
N GLN A 136 -2.94 2.44 -4.00
CA GLN A 136 -3.24 3.36 -5.11
C GLN A 136 -3.58 2.61 -6.41
N ALA A 137 -2.87 1.52 -6.72
CA ALA A 137 -3.15 0.68 -7.89
C ALA A 137 -4.53 0.00 -7.80
N ILE A 138 -4.90 -0.48 -6.62
CA ILE A 138 -6.23 -1.04 -6.35
C ILE A 138 -7.31 0.05 -6.46
N ASN A 139 -7.05 1.25 -5.93
CA ASN A 139 -7.98 2.38 -5.99
C ASN A 139 -8.22 2.87 -7.43
N ASP A 140 -7.23 2.77 -8.31
CA ASP A 140 -7.34 3.13 -9.74
C ASP A 140 -8.12 2.08 -10.56
N CYS A 141 -8.52 0.97 -9.95
CA CYS A 141 -9.28 -0.08 -10.62
C CYS A 141 -10.67 0.41 -11.09
N LYS A 142 -10.89 0.40 -12.41
CA LYS A 142 -12.11 0.92 -13.04
C LYS A 142 -13.22 -0.12 -13.09
N GLU A 143 -12.86 -1.39 -13.23
CA GLU A 143 -13.81 -2.49 -13.36
C GLU A 143 -13.50 -3.62 -12.38
N TRP A 144 -14.51 -4.06 -11.64
CA TRP A 144 -14.40 -5.06 -10.60
C TRP A 144 -15.12 -6.36 -11.01
N ASN A 145 -14.57 -7.48 -10.55
CA ASN A 145 -15.31 -8.73 -10.43
C ASN A 145 -16.01 -8.75 -9.07
N ASP A 146 -17.32 -8.93 -9.06
CA ASP A 146 -18.14 -8.95 -7.83
C ASP A 146 -18.62 -10.37 -7.48
N GLU A 147 -18.05 -11.40 -8.12
CA GLU A 147 -18.44 -12.80 -7.91
C GLU A 147 -17.51 -13.56 -6.95
N GLY A 148 -18.08 -14.54 -6.25
CA GLY A 148 -17.35 -15.50 -5.43
C GLY A 148 -16.41 -14.83 -4.40
N PRO A 149 -15.09 -15.12 -4.42
CA PRO A 149 -14.14 -14.55 -3.45
C PRO A 149 -13.90 -13.04 -3.63
N CYS A 150 -14.38 -12.43 -4.72
CA CYS A 150 -14.24 -11.00 -4.98
C CYS A 150 -15.43 -10.17 -4.52
N ALA A 151 -16.53 -10.81 -4.09
CA ALA A 151 -17.70 -10.13 -3.57
C ALA A 151 -17.34 -9.22 -2.39
N GLY A 152 -17.67 -7.92 -2.51
CA GLY A 152 -17.44 -6.91 -1.48
C GLY A 152 -16.03 -6.31 -1.44
N ILE A 153 -15.09 -6.75 -2.28
CA ILE A 153 -13.74 -6.18 -2.31
C ILE A 153 -13.78 -4.70 -2.74
N LYS A 154 -14.58 -4.36 -3.76
CA LYS A 154 -14.74 -2.98 -4.22
C LYS A 154 -15.18 -2.02 -3.11
N ASP A 155 -16.09 -2.46 -2.23
CA ASP A 155 -16.58 -1.62 -1.15
C ASP A 155 -15.55 -1.51 -0.02
N LEU A 156 -14.85 -2.60 0.30
CA LEU A 156 -13.71 -2.57 1.22
C LEU A 156 -12.62 -1.60 0.74
N VAL A 157 -12.31 -1.57 -0.55
CA VAL A 157 -11.36 -0.61 -1.14
C VAL A 157 -11.79 0.83 -0.90
N LYS A 158 -13.05 1.15 -1.17
CA LYS A 158 -13.60 2.50 -0.95
C LYS A 158 -13.61 2.91 0.52
N GLU A 159 -13.82 1.96 1.43
CA GLU A 159 -13.72 2.22 2.87
C GLU A 159 -12.27 2.51 3.27
N CYS A 160 -11.34 1.67 2.82
CA CYS A 160 -9.92 1.78 3.11
C CYS A 160 -9.26 3.02 2.51
N ALA A 161 -9.67 3.47 1.32
CA ALA A 161 -9.18 4.70 0.70
C ALA A 161 -9.47 5.95 1.55
N LYS A 162 -10.46 5.91 2.45
CA LYS A 162 -10.73 7.02 3.40
C LYS A 162 -9.78 7.03 4.59
N LEU A 163 -9.17 5.88 4.90
CA LEU A 163 -8.28 5.68 6.05
C LEU A 163 -6.80 5.73 5.66
N MET A 164 -6.51 5.39 4.39
CA MET A 164 -5.20 5.36 3.77
C MET A 164 -5.30 6.11 2.43
N PRO A 165 -5.31 7.46 2.46
CA PRO A 165 -5.41 8.29 1.27
C PRO A 165 -4.17 8.16 0.39
#